data_AF-A0A3D2S3G9-F1
#
_entry.id   AF-A0A3D2S3G9-F1
#
_cell.length_a   1.000
_cell.length_b   1.000
_cell.length_c   1.000
_cell.angle_alpha   90.00
_cell.angle_beta   90.00
_cell.angle_gamma   90.00
#
_symmetry.space_group_name_H-M   'P 1'
#
loop_
_entity.id
_entity.type
_entity.pdbx_description
1 polymer ?
#
loop_
_entity_poly.entity_id
_entity_poly.type
_entity_poly.pdbx_seq_one_letter_code
_entity_poly.pdbx_strand_id
1 'polypeptide(L)'
;GLCADFGNFKGDDKYTELAAILPRATSVHAKAEWPVAGEMLRDEFTRCMNLAAEAEFDGPYSLIFDSAGSEWDSLAEIQEVVTSYI
;
A
#
# COMPACT_ATOMS: atom_id res chain seq x y z
N GLY A 1 14.18 10.02 3.17
CA GLY A 1 13.33 11.06 2.58
C GLY A 1 11.93 10.90 3.13
N LEU A 2 10.91 11.38 2.41
CA LEU A 2 9.51 11.22 2.78
C LEU A 2 9.07 9.76 2.55
N CYS A 3 8.35 9.16 3.49
CA CYS A 3 7.75 7.84 3.32
C CYS A 3 6.24 7.99 3.13
N ALA A 4 5.71 7.49 2.01
CA ALA A 4 4.27 7.39 1.77
C ALA A 4 3.76 6.06 2.34
N ASP A 5 2.85 6.10 3.30
CA ASP A 5 2.36 4.91 4.00
C ASP A 5 0.87 4.71 3.77
N PHE A 6 0.52 3.65 3.03
CA PHE A 6 -0.87 3.37 2.65
C PHE A 6 -1.81 3.16 3.84
N GLY A 7 -1.29 2.74 5.01
CA GLY A 7 -2.09 2.50 6.20
C GLY A 7 -2.18 3.68 7.17
N ASN A 8 -1.41 4.75 6.97
CA ASN A 8 -1.47 5.96 7.80
C ASN A 8 -2.58 6.92 7.37
N PHE A 9 -2.98 6.90 6.09
CA PHE A 9 -4.07 7.71 5.56
C PHE A 9 -5.40 6.98 5.75
N LYS A 10 -6.44 7.67 6.24
CA LYS A 10 -7.75 7.07 6.57
C LYS A 10 -8.89 8.04 6.26
N GLY A 11 -10.10 7.50 6.13
CA GLY A 11 -11.31 8.28 5.88
C GLY A 11 -11.43 8.75 4.43
N ASP A 12 -12.37 9.67 4.20
CA ASP A 12 -12.79 10.08 2.85
C ASP A 12 -11.66 10.75 2.05
N ASP A 13 -10.71 11.39 2.74
CA ASP A 13 -9.60 12.12 2.12
C ASP A 13 -8.36 11.26 1.86
N LYS A 14 -8.36 9.98 2.28
CA LYS A 14 -7.20 9.06 2.19
C LYS A 14 -6.46 9.15 0.85
N TYR A 15 -7.20 9.01 -0.25
CA TYR A 15 -6.63 8.94 -1.59
C TYR A 15 -6.14 10.29 -2.09
N THR A 16 -6.82 11.38 -1.72
CA THR A 16 -6.42 12.74 -2.06
C THR A 16 -5.11 13.10 -1.36
N GLU A 17 -5.00 12.78 -0.06
CA GLU A 17 -3.79 13.01 0.72
C GLU A 17 -2.62 12.16 0.22
N LEU A 18 -2.87 10.88 -0.06
CA LEU A 18 -1.84 9.97 -0.58
C LEU A 18 -1.33 10.44 -1.95
N ALA A 19 -2.22 10.83 -2.87
CA ALA A 19 -1.85 11.36 -4.18
C ALA A 19 -1.01 12.65 -4.07
N ALA A 20 -1.29 13.50 -3.08
CA ALA A 20 -0.54 14.74 -2.87
C ALA A 20 0.90 14.51 -2.37
N ILE A 21 1.17 13.40 -1.68
CA ILE A 21 2.48 13.11 -1.10
C ILE A 21 3.36 12.18 -1.93
N LEU A 22 2.77 11.29 -2.73
CA LEU A 22 3.49 10.29 -3.51
C LEU A 22 4.57 10.89 -4.45
N PRO A 23 4.33 12.00 -5.17
CA PRO A 23 5.36 12.62 -6.03
C PRO A 23 6.60 13.13 -5.27
N ARG A 24 6.53 13.21 -3.93
CA ARG A 24 7.62 13.67 -3.06
C ARG A 24 8.22 12.53 -2.24
N ALA A 25 7.66 11.32 -2.34
CA ALA A 25 8.07 10.16 -1.57
C ALA A 25 9.41 9.61 -2.08
N THR A 26 10.21 9.08 -1.16
CA THR A 26 11.45 8.35 -1.45
C THR A 26 11.33 6.86 -1.12
N SER A 27 10.23 6.45 -0.48
CA SER A 27 9.91 5.08 -0.10
C SER A 27 8.40 4.97 0.10
N VAL A 28 7.86 3.77 -0.12
CA VAL A 28 6.46 3.44 0.17
C VAL A 28 6.40 2.35 1.23
N HIS A 29 5.52 2.52 2.22
CA HIS A 29 5.04 1.42 3.05
C HIS A 29 3.77 0.84 2.42
N ALA A 30 3.92 -0.34 1.84
CA ALA A 30 2.86 -1.11 1.22
C ALA A 30 2.11 -1.88 2.32
N LYS A 31 1.22 -1.17 3.01
CA LYS A 31 0.38 -1.72 4.08
C LYS A 31 -1.05 -1.88 3.59
N ALA A 32 -1.54 -3.12 3.53
CA ALA A 32 -2.92 -3.40 3.19
C ALA A 32 -3.85 -3.35 4.41
N GLU A 33 -5.14 -3.15 4.17
CA GLU A 33 -6.18 -3.27 5.18
C GLU A 33 -6.74 -4.70 5.24
N TRP A 34 -7.00 -5.19 6.44
CA TRP A 34 -7.48 -6.55 6.70
C TRP A 34 -8.73 -6.51 7.60
N PRO A 35 -9.91 -6.16 7.07
CA PRO A 35 -11.14 -6.07 7.87
C PRO A 35 -11.51 -7.40 8.52
N VAL A 36 -11.16 -8.51 7.87
CA VAL A 36 -11.27 -9.88 8.37
C VAL A 36 -9.89 -10.53 8.30
N ALA A 37 -9.55 -11.36 9.29
CA ALA A 37 -8.25 -12.00 9.38
C ALA A 37 -7.96 -12.87 8.15
N GLY A 38 -6.88 -12.56 7.42
CA GLY A 38 -6.52 -13.27 6.19
C GLY A 38 -7.34 -12.87 4.95
N GLU A 39 -8.23 -11.87 5.05
CA GLU A 39 -8.97 -11.33 3.91
C GLU A 39 -8.49 -9.90 3.63
N MET A 40 -7.55 -9.76 2.70
CA MET A 40 -7.06 -8.45 2.27
C MET A 40 -8.18 -7.68 1.59
N LEU A 41 -8.32 -6.39 1.92
CA LEU A 41 -9.15 -5.48 1.15
C LEU A 41 -8.45 -5.10 -0.17
N ARG A 42 -8.37 -6.07 -1.09
CA ARG A 42 -7.52 -6.01 -2.30
C ARG A 42 -7.83 -4.83 -3.22
N ASP A 43 -9.10 -4.43 -3.35
CA ASP A 43 -9.47 -3.28 -4.17
C ASP A 43 -8.92 -1.95 -3.62
N GLU A 44 -8.90 -1.82 -2.28
CA GLU A 44 -8.35 -0.67 -1.57
C GLU A 44 -6.83 -0.58 -1.78
N PHE A 45 -6.14 -1.72 -1.60
CA PHE A 45 -4.70 -1.80 -1.77
C PHE A 45 -4.28 -1.56 -3.24
N THR A 46 -5.01 -2.13 -4.20
CA THR A 46 -4.83 -1.91 -5.64
C THR A 46 -4.99 -0.43 -5.99
N ARG A 47 -5.95 0.26 -5.37
CA ARG A 47 -6.13 1.70 -5.57
C ARG A 47 -4.93 2.52 -5.07
N CYS A 48 -4.34 2.16 -3.93
CA CYS A 48 -3.11 2.80 -3.46
C CYS A 48 -1.93 2.57 -4.43
N MET A 49 -1.81 1.36 -5.00
CA MET A 49 -0.79 1.05 -6.01
C MET A 49 -0.98 1.85 -7.30
N ASN A 50 -2.23 1.99 -7.78
CA ASN A 50 -2.54 2.84 -8.94
C ASN A 50 -2.08 4.29 -8.72
N LEU A 51 -2.33 4.87 -7.53
CA LEU A 51 -1.87 6.23 -7.22
C LEU A 51 -0.34 6.34 -7.23
N ALA A 52 0.37 5.32 -6.74
CA ALA A 52 1.83 5.30 -6.78
C ALA A 52 2.36 5.23 -8.22
N ALA A 53 1.72 4.43 -9.07
CA ALA A 53 2.04 4.34 -10.49
C ALA A 53 1.72 5.66 -11.25
N GLU A 54 0.57 6.28 -10.97
CA GLU A 54 0.20 7.60 -11.51
C GLU A 54 1.17 8.71 -11.11
N ALA A 55 1.75 8.60 -9.92
CA ALA A 55 2.81 9.49 -9.42
C ALA A 55 4.20 9.15 -9.97
N GLU A 56 4.32 8.16 -10.86
CA GLU A 56 5.58 7.66 -11.43
C GLU A 56 6.61 7.29 -10.35
N PHE A 57 6.16 6.78 -9.21
CA PHE A 57 7.03 6.40 -8.11
C PHE A 57 7.88 5.16 -8.48
N ASP A 58 9.21 5.30 -8.48
CA ASP A 58 10.16 4.21 -8.80
C ASP A 58 10.95 3.67 -7.59
N GLY A 59 10.63 4.17 -6.39
CA GLY A 59 11.39 3.89 -5.19
C GLY A 59 11.08 2.53 -4.55
N PRO A 60 11.71 2.22 -3.40
CA PRO A 60 11.49 0.96 -2.70
C PRO A 60 10.11 0.89 -2.05
N TYR A 61 9.50 -0.28 -2.14
CA TYR A 61 8.30 -0.67 -1.40
C TYR A 61 8.67 -1.59 -0.25
N SER A 62 8.39 -1.17 0.98
CA SER A 62 8.46 -2.02 2.17
C SER A 62 7.10 -2.67 2.39
N LEU A 63 7.03 -4.00 2.36
CA LEU A 63 5.78 -4.73 2.62
C LEU A 63 5.52 -4.78 4.12
N ILE A 64 4.36 -4.30 4.56
CA ILE A 64 4.04 -4.20 5.99
C ILE A 64 2.96 -5.23 6.33
N PHE A 65 3.32 -6.17 7.20
CA PHE A 65 2.37 -7.09 7.82
C PHE A 65 1.68 -6.43 9.02
N ASP A 66 0.36 -6.38 9.00
CA ASP A 66 -0.49 -5.92 10.10
C ASP A 66 -1.87 -6.59 10.00
N SER A 67 -1.89 -7.92 9.99
CA SER A 67 -3.12 -8.70 9.97
C SER A 67 -3.15 -9.66 11.16
N ALA A 68 -4.36 -10.06 11.57
CA ALA A 68 -4.55 -11.13 12.56
C ALA A 68 -4.45 -12.54 11.93
N GLY A 69 -4.15 -12.62 10.63
CA GLY A 69 -4.01 -13.86 9.88
C GLY A 69 -2.57 -14.40 9.87
N SER A 70 -2.29 -15.27 8.91
CA SER A 70 -0.95 -15.81 8.67
C SER A 70 -0.02 -14.73 8.11
N GLU A 71 1.11 -14.50 8.77
CA GLU A 71 2.12 -13.50 8.38
C GLU A 71 2.59 -13.71 6.94
N TRP A 72 3.02 -14.93 6.63
CA TRP A 72 3.61 -15.25 5.34
C TRP A 72 2.59 -15.25 4.20
N ASP A 73 1.37 -15.75 4.45
CA ASP A 73 0.32 -15.72 3.44
C ASP A 73 -0.12 -14.28 3.15
N SER A 74 -0.23 -13.45 4.20
CA SER A 74 -0.58 -12.03 4.06
C SER A 74 0.49 -11.26 3.28
N LEU A 75 1.78 -11.52 3.58
CA LEU A 75 2.89 -10.90 2.87
C LEU A 75 2.98 -11.39 1.42
N ALA A 76 2.70 -12.66 1.14
CA ALA A 76 2.68 -13.20 -0.21
C ALA A 76 1.60 -12.53 -1.06
N GLU A 77 0.41 -12.28 -0.50
CA GLU A 77 -0.68 -11.60 -1.20
C GLU A 77 -0.36 -10.12 -1.50
N ILE A 78 0.25 -9.42 -0.53
CA ILE A 78 0.75 -8.05 -0.73
C ILE A 78 1.83 -8.04 -1.82
N GLN A 79 2.78 -8.98 -1.76
CA GLN A 79 3.87 -9.09 -2.72
C GLN A 79 3.34 -9.34 -4.14
N GLU A 80 2.37 -10.23 -4.30
CA GLU A 80 1.73 -10.52 -5.58
C GLU A 80 1.23 -9.22 -6.24
N VAL A 81 0.49 -8.40 -5.49
CA VAL A 81 -0.03 -7.14 -6.01
C VAL A 81 1.08 -6.14 -6.26
N VAL A 82 2.05 -5.95 -5.36
CA VAL A 82 3.15 -5.00 -5.59
C VAL A 82 3.94 -5.36 -6.85
N THR A 83 4.27 -6.65 -7.03
CA THR A 83 5.06 -7.12 -8.18
C THR A 83 4.35 -6.99 -9.52
N SER A 84 3.02 -6.81 -9.57
CA SER A 84 2.34 -6.55 -10.84
C SER A 84 2.51 -5.12 -11.36
N TYR A 85 3.10 -4.21 -10.57
CA TYR A 85 3.33 -2.80 -10.92
C TYR A 85 4.79 -2.45 -11.21
N ILE A 86 5.74 -3.34 -10.91
CA ILE A 86 7.18 -3.13 -11.01
C ILE A 86 7.85 -4.03 -12.06
#